data_AF-A1ZJG5-F1
#
_entry.id   AF-A1ZJG5-F1
#
_cell.length_a   1.000
_cell.length_b   1.000
_cell.length_c   1.000
_cell.angle_alpha   90.00
_cell.angle_beta   90.00
_cell.angle_gamma   90.00
#
_symmetry.space_group_name_H-M   'P 1'
#
loop_
_entity.id
_entity.type
_entity.pdbx_description
1 polymer ?
#
loop_
_entity_poly.entity_id
_entity_poly.type
_entity_poly.pdbx_seq_one_letter_code
_entity_poly.pdbx_strand_id
1 'polypeptide(L)'
;MDQTLYNLLVASFDRDLSDEEQTALNQGLERSEDLRREKIALQNLRKLTAAQSPEFAPFFAGRVMHKIDTLQTQPKEPALAKWLTKMFPKVALSGMAVIVLLIINTYFMEGSFSLDTLLGISEVAAEDADYFLMENF
;
A
#
# COMPACT_ATOMS: atom_id res chain seq x y z
N MET A 1 -22.14 -5.88 -41.06
CA MET A 1 -21.95 -4.57 -40.40
C MET A 1 -20.46 -4.32 -40.29
N ASP A 2 -19.97 -3.13 -40.67
CA ASP A 2 -18.55 -2.80 -40.58
C ASP A 2 -18.19 -2.48 -39.12
N GLN A 3 -17.42 -3.37 -38.49
CA GLN A 3 -17.11 -3.31 -37.06
C GLN A 3 -16.33 -2.04 -36.68
N THR A 4 -15.54 -1.50 -37.63
CA THR A 4 -14.73 -0.30 -37.39
C THR A 4 -15.59 0.95 -37.29
N LEU A 5 -16.53 1.12 -38.22
CA LEU A 5 -17.50 2.22 -38.22
C LEU A 5 -18.45 2.15 -37.01
N TYR A 6 -18.84 0.96 -36.59
CA TYR A 6 -19.64 0.78 -35.38
C TYR A 6 -18.88 1.20 -34.11
N ASN A 7 -17.63 0.77 -33.95
CA ASN A 7 -16.82 1.17 -32.81
C ASN A 7 -16.60 2.70 -32.78
N LEU A 8 -16.44 3.32 -33.95
CA LEU A 8 -16.28 4.75 -34.08
C LEU A 8 -17.58 5.52 -33.78
N LEU A 9 -18.74 4.95 -34.16
CA LEU A 9 -20.05 5.43 -33.73
C LEU A 9 -20.18 5.40 -32.20
N VAL A 10 -19.84 4.29 -31.54
CA VAL A 10 -19.90 4.18 -30.08
C VAL A 10 -18.94 5.18 -29.42
N ALA A 11 -17.70 5.27 -29.91
CA ALA A 11 -16.71 6.21 -29.41
C ALA A 11 -17.19 7.67 -29.48
N SER A 12 -17.97 8.04 -30.51
CA SER A 12 -18.56 9.37 -30.64
C SER A 12 -19.52 9.77 -29.52
N PHE A 13 -20.03 8.81 -28.74
CA PHE A 13 -20.89 9.08 -27.59
C PHE A 13 -20.11 9.30 -26.29
N ASP A 14 -18.89 8.75 -26.19
CA ASP A 14 -18.05 8.76 -25.00
C ASP A 14 -16.96 9.86 -25.04
N ARG A 15 -16.44 10.16 -26.23
CA ARG A 15 -15.40 11.16 -26.45
C ARG A 15 -15.68 12.01 -27.69
N ASP A 16 -15.03 13.16 -27.75
CA ASP A 16 -14.97 13.95 -28.98
C ASP A 16 -14.10 13.20 -30.02
N LEU A 17 -14.63 13.11 -31.24
CA LEU A 17 -13.91 12.54 -32.40
C LEU A 17 -13.03 13.60 -33.05
N SER A 18 -11.93 13.17 -33.68
CA SER A 18 -11.16 14.06 -34.55
C SER A 18 -11.93 14.38 -35.84
N ASP A 19 -11.54 15.44 -36.55
CA ASP A 19 -12.20 15.85 -37.80
C ASP A 19 -12.17 14.74 -38.88
N GLU A 20 -11.08 13.97 -38.93
CA GLU A 20 -10.92 12.83 -39.84
C GLU A 20 -11.87 11.68 -39.49
N GLU A 21 -11.96 11.33 -38.20
CA GLU A 21 -12.86 10.30 -37.68
C GLU A 21 -14.34 10.69 -37.91
N GLN A 22 -14.68 11.95 -37.67
CA GLN A 22 -16.03 12.47 -37.87
C GLN A 22 -16.44 12.41 -39.35
N THR A 23 -15.51 12.72 -40.25
CA THR A 23 -15.74 12.63 -41.69
C THR A 23 -15.94 11.18 -42.13
N ALA A 24 -15.12 10.26 -41.63
CA ALA A 24 -15.27 8.83 -41.90
C ALA A 24 -16.61 8.28 -41.37
N LEU A 25 -17.04 8.70 -40.18
CA LEU A 25 -18.34 8.34 -39.60
C LEU A 25 -19.50 8.84 -40.44
N ASN A 26 -19.45 10.10 -40.88
CA ASN A 26 -20.51 10.71 -41.68
C ASN A 26 -20.66 10.00 -43.03
N GLN A 27 -19.55 9.69 -43.71
CA GLN A 27 -19.57 8.89 -44.94
C GLN A 27 -20.10 7.46 -44.68
N GLY A 28 -19.74 6.85 -43.56
CA GLY A 28 -20.26 5.54 -43.16
C GLY A 28 -21.76 5.54 -42.87
N LEU A 29 -22.27 6.62 -42.25
CA LEU A 29 -23.70 6.82 -41.97
C LEU A 29 -24.51 7.06 -43.24
N GLU A 30 -23.96 7.77 -44.24
CA GLU A 30 -24.62 7.95 -45.54
C GLU A 30 -24.75 6.65 -46.31
N ARG A 31 -23.73 5.78 -46.24
CA ARG A 31 -23.67 4.53 -47.00
C ARG A 31 -24.45 3.38 -46.38
N SER A 32 -24.75 3.42 -45.08
CA SER A 32 -25.37 2.30 -44.37
C SER A 32 -26.65 2.72 -43.64
N GLU A 33 -27.77 2.12 -44.02
CA GLU A 33 -29.05 2.22 -43.30
C GLU A 33 -28.96 1.63 -41.88
N ASP A 34 -28.17 0.57 -41.70
CA ASP A 34 -28.02 -0.12 -40.42
C ASP A 34 -27.33 0.77 -39.37
N LEU A 35 -26.23 1.42 -39.75
CA LEU A 35 -25.51 2.36 -38.87
C LEU A 35 -26.38 3.56 -38.47
N ARG A 36 -27.24 4.05 -39.36
CA ARG A 36 -28.21 5.12 -39.04
C ARG A 36 -29.25 4.66 -38.03
N ARG A 37 -29.81 3.45 -38.21
CA ARG A 37 -30.75 2.86 -37.25
C ARG A 37 -30.12 2.70 -35.87
N GLU A 38 -28.89 2.20 -35.82
CA GLU A 38 -28.16 2.01 -34.58
C GLU A 38 -27.87 3.34 -33.86
N LYS A 39 -27.43 4.37 -34.61
CA LYS A 39 -27.23 5.72 -34.06
C LYS A 39 -28.50 6.26 -33.42
N ILE A 40 -29.66 6.09 -34.07
CA ILE A 40 -30.95 6.52 -33.53
C ILE A 40 -31.31 5.73 -32.26
N ALA A 41 -31.08 4.41 -32.26
CA ALA A 41 -31.33 3.56 -31.10
C ALA A 41 -30.50 4.00 -29.88
N LEU A 42 -29.19 4.23 -30.07
CA LEU A 42 -28.28 4.70 -29.02
C LEU A 42 -28.66 6.10 -28.52
N GLN A 43 -29.03 7.02 -29.42
CA GLN A 43 -29.51 8.35 -29.04
C GLN A 43 -30.79 8.28 -28.21
N ASN A 44 -31.72 7.40 -28.57
CA ASN A 44 -32.96 7.21 -27.82
C ASN A 44 -32.68 6.61 -26.44
N LEU A 45 -31.81 5.62 -26.34
CA LEU A 45 -31.40 5.03 -25.07
C LEU A 45 -30.77 6.08 -24.15
N ARG A 46 -29.87 6.92 -24.67
CA ARG A 46 -29.27 8.03 -23.91
C ARG A 46 -30.31 9.02 -23.39
N LYS A 47 -31.32 9.36 -24.20
CA LYS A 47 -32.42 10.25 -23.77
C LYS A 47 -33.26 9.62 -22.65
N LEU A 48 -33.57 8.33 -22.76
CA LEU A 48 -34.32 7.60 -21.74
C LEU A 48 -33.55 7.53 -20.42
N THR A 49 -32.24 7.29 -20.48
CA THR A 49 -31.39 7.24 -19.28
C THR A 49 -31.15 8.64 -18.70
N ALA A 50 -31.00 9.67 -19.54
CA ALA A 50 -30.83 11.05 -19.08
C ALA A 50 -32.07 11.60 -18.35
N ALA A 51 -33.26 11.09 -18.68
CA ALA A 51 -34.50 11.44 -17.97
C ALA A 51 -34.53 10.86 -16.54
N GLN A 52 -33.70 9.86 -16.23
CA GLN A 52 -33.52 9.39 -14.86
C GLN A 52 -32.42 10.23 -14.20
N SER A 53 -32.82 11.21 -13.40
CA SER A 53 -31.87 11.82 -12.45
C SER A 53 -31.58 10.81 -11.35
N PRO A 54 -30.34 10.30 -11.22
CA PRO A 54 -30.01 9.41 -10.12
C PRO A 54 -30.13 10.18 -8.81
N GLU A 55 -31.06 9.77 -7.95
CA GLU A 55 -31.10 10.25 -6.57
C GLU A 55 -29.95 9.62 -5.80
N PHE A 56 -28.88 10.39 -5.58
CA PHE A 56 -27.82 9.99 -4.68
C PHE A 56 -28.30 10.08 -3.23
N ALA A 57 -27.85 9.15 -2.39
CA ALA A 57 -28.10 9.21 -0.97
C ALA A 57 -27.62 10.56 -0.37
N PRO A 58 -28.30 11.11 0.65
CA PRO A 58 -27.91 12.37 1.28
C PRO A 58 -26.42 12.41 1.64
N PHE A 59 -25.79 13.58 1.49
CA PHE A 59 -24.37 13.81 1.76
C PHE A 59 -23.38 12.95 0.93
N PHE A 60 -23.80 12.42 -0.22
CA PHE A 60 -22.93 11.65 -1.11
C PHE A 60 -21.64 12.41 -1.48
N ALA A 61 -21.77 13.66 -1.93
CA ALA A 61 -20.62 14.49 -2.28
C ALA A 61 -19.65 14.65 -1.10
N GLY A 62 -20.17 14.89 0.12
CA GLY A 62 -19.36 14.98 1.33
C GLY A 62 -18.62 13.69 1.65
N ARG A 63 -19.28 12.52 1.50
CA ARG A 63 -18.62 11.22 1.70
C ARG A 63 -17.51 10.97 0.69
N VAL A 64 -17.72 11.35 -0.58
CA VAL A 64 -16.71 11.20 -1.64
C VAL A 64 -15.51 12.10 -1.37
N MET A 65 -15.73 13.38 -1.06
CA MET A 65 -14.66 14.31 -0.73
C MET A 65 -13.87 13.84 0.49
N HIS A 66 -14.57 13.43 1.56
CA HIS A 66 -13.92 12.89 2.75
C HIS A 66 -13.05 11.66 2.42
N LYS A 67 -13.54 10.78 1.54
CA LYS A 67 -12.79 9.59 1.09
C LYS A 67 -11.54 9.96 0.29
N ILE A 68 -11.64 10.95 -0.59
CA ILE A 68 -10.50 11.46 -1.36
C ILE A 68 -9.45 12.04 -0.41
N ASP A 69 -9.87 12.89 0.52
CA ASP A 69 -8.98 13.48 1.52
C ASP A 69 -8.29 12.40 2.34
N THR A 70 -9.03 11.39 2.83
CA THR A 70 -8.40 10.29 3.61
C THR A 70 -7.37 9.51 2.79
N LEU A 71 -7.60 9.33 1.49
CA LEU A 71 -6.67 8.61 0.61
C LEU A 71 -5.44 9.46 0.27
N GLN A 72 -5.56 10.79 0.27
CA GLN A 72 -4.45 11.72 0.03
C GLN A 72 -3.62 11.96 1.30
N THR A 73 -4.26 12.03 2.47
CA THR A 73 -3.59 12.33 3.74
C THR A 73 -3.05 11.11 4.45
N GLN A 74 -3.51 9.90 4.11
CA GLN A 74 -2.89 8.69 4.64
C GLN A 74 -1.51 8.54 4.00
N PRO A 75 -0.41 8.60 4.78
CA PRO A 75 0.86 8.15 4.27
C PRO A 75 0.65 6.73 3.78
N LYS A 76 1.14 6.42 2.58
CA LYS A 76 1.31 5.05 2.10
C LYS A 76 2.38 4.39 2.97
N GLU A 77 2.13 4.25 4.27
CA GLU A 77 2.98 3.44 5.11
C GLU A 77 2.89 2.02 4.56
N PRO A 78 4.01 1.42 4.18
CA PRO A 78 4.00 0.03 3.77
C PRO A 78 3.39 -0.76 4.93
N ALA A 79 2.45 -1.66 4.64
CA ALA A 79 1.75 -2.46 5.65
C ALA A 79 2.72 -3.14 6.64
N LEU A 80 3.96 -3.37 6.21
CA LEU A 80 5.08 -3.86 7.01
C LEU A 80 5.51 -2.90 8.14
N ALA A 81 5.59 -1.59 7.91
CA ALA A 81 5.97 -0.61 8.93
C ALA A 81 4.91 -0.55 10.05
N LYS A 82 3.64 -0.60 9.68
CA LYS A 82 2.52 -0.64 10.62
C LYS A 82 2.45 -1.96 11.42
N TRP A 83 2.81 -3.07 10.79
CA TRP A 83 2.93 -4.36 11.47
C TRP A 83 4.13 -4.40 12.43
N LEU A 84 5.28 -3.90 11.99
CA LEU A 84 6.51 -3.85 12.78
C LEU A 84 6.35 -2.99 14.03
N THR A 85 5.80 -1.78 13.90
CA THR A 85 5.54 -0.88 15.04
C THR A 85 4.58 -1.47 16.07
N LYS A 86 3.58 -2.26 15.62
CA LYS A 86 2.63 -2.93 16.52
C LYS A 86 3.24 -4.12 17.27
N MET A 87 4.19 -4.83 16.66
CA MET A 87 4.84 -6.01 17.25
C MET A 87 6.08 -5.67 18.08
N PHE A 88 6.77 -4.56 17.76
CA PHE A 88 7.96 -4.08 18.44
C PHE A 88 7.86 -4.05 19.98
N PRO A 89 6.82 -3.45 20.61
CA PRO A 89 6.77 -3.37 22.07
C PRO A 89 6.67 -4.74 22.76
N LYS A 90 6.04 -5.73 22.11
CA LYS A 90 5.95 -7.10 22.66
C LYS A 90 7.30 -7.81 22.64
N VAL A 91 8.08 -7.60 21.57
CA VAL A 91 9.42 -8.19 21.42
C VAL A 91 10.44 -7.48 22.33
N ALA A 92 10.37 -6.15 22.39
CA ALA A 92 11.24 -5.34 23.25
C ALA A 92 11.08 -5.69 24.73
N LEU A 93 9.86 -5.97 25.19
CA LEU A 93 9.59 -6.38 26.58
C LEU A 93 10.30 -7.69 26.96
N SER A 94 10.32 -8.67 26.05
CA SER A 94 11.04 -9.93 26.25
C SER A 94 12.56 -9.71 26.32
N GLY A 95 13.11 -8.92 25.39
CA GLY A 95 14.53 -8.58 25.40
C GLY A 95 14.95 -7.83 26.67
N MET A 96 14.13 -6.90 27.14
CA MET A 96 14.35 -6.19 28.39
C MET A 96 14.37 -7.15 29.59
N ALA A 97 13.48 -8.13 29.65
CA ALA A 97 13.45 -9.11 30.74
C ALA A 97 14.74 -9.95 30.80
N VAL A 98 15.29 -10.34 29.64
CA VAL A 98 16.56 -11.07 29.57
C VAL A 98 17.72 -10.20 30.08
N ILE A 99 17.79 -8.94 29.66
CA ILE A 99 18.83 -8.01 30.13
C ILE A 99 18.75 -7.82 31.64
N VAL A 100 17.54 -7.61 32.19
CA VAL A 100 17.34 -7.48 33.64
C VAL A 100 17.75 -8.75 34.37
N LEU A 101 17.42 -9.93 33.82
CA LEU A 101 17.81 -11.21 34.39
C LEU A 101 19.33 -11.40 34.40
N LEU A 102 20.03 -10.99 33.34
CA LEU A 102 21.50 -11.02 33.29
C LEU A 102 22.11 -10.09 34.34
N ILE A 103 21.60 -8.87 34.46
CA ILE A 103 22.04 -7.89 35.48
C ILE A 103 21.88 -8.46 36.90
N ILE A 104 20.74 -9.10 37.19
CA ILE A 104 20.49 -9.74 38.48
C ILE A 104 21.47 -10.89 38.71
N ASN A 105 21.63 -11.79 37.73
CA ASN A 105 22.52 -12.94 37.84
C ASN A 105 23.97 -12.52 38.11
N THR A 106 24.47 -11.53 37.36
CA THR A 106 25.80 -10.96 37.53
C THR A 106 25.99 -10.35 38.92
N TYR A 107 25.00 -9.59 39.41
CA TYR A 107 25.08 -8.95 40.73
C TYR A 107 25.24 -9.98 41.87
N PHE A 108 24.54 -11.11 41.80
CA PHE A 108 24.67 -12.18 42.79
C PHE A 108 26.02 -12.89 42.75
N MET A 109 26.68 -12.94 41.59
CA MET A 109 27.89 -13.74 41.39
C MET A 109 29.17 -12.97 41.72
N GLU A 110 29.26 -11.69 41.35
CA GLU A 110 30.49 -10.89 41.50
C GLU A 110 30.34 -9.69 42.44
N GLY A 111 29.12 -9.34 42.86
CA GLY A 111 28.86 -8.23 43.80
C GLY A 111 29.19 -6.82 43.26
N SER A 112 29.63 -6.69 42.01
CA SER A 112 29.95 -5.42 41.36
C SER A 112 29.30 -5.30 39.98
N PHE A 113 28.94 -4.07 39.59
CA PHE A 113 28.37 -3.76 38.27
C PHE A 113 29.49 -3.22 37.36
N SER A 114 30.30 -4.09 36.76
CA SER A 114 31.19 -3.71 35.66
C SER A 114 30.59 -4.16 34.32
N LEU A 115 30.77 -3.34 33.28
CA LEU A 115 30.39 -3.71 31.90
C LEU A 115 31.22 -4.89 31.39
N ASP A 116 32.46 -5.01 31.88
CA ASP A 116 33.37 -6.09 31.51
C ASP A 116 32.87 -7.45 32.02
N THR A 117 32.35 -7.48 33.24
CA THR A 117 31.65 -8.64 33.81
C THR A 117 30.39 -9.01 33.01
N LEU A 118 29.56 -8.03 32.65
CA LEU A 118 28.30 -8.28 31.91
C LEU A 118 28.55 -8.85 30.51
N LEU A 119 29.70 -8.52 29.90
CA LEU A 119 30.12 -9.04 28.61
C LEU A 119 30.92 -10.35 28.71
N GLY A 120 31.12 -10.88 29.93
CA GLY A 120 31.88 -12.11 30.18
C GLY A 120 33.38 -11.96 29.94
N ILE A 121 33.90 -10.73 29.98
CA ILE A 121 35.33 -10.44 29.91
C ILE A 121 35.87 -10.53 31.33
N SER A 122 35.91 -11.73 31.91
CA SER A 122 36.61 -11.95 33.17
C SER A 122 38.09 -11.71 32.92
N GLU A 123 38.69 -10.77 33.63
CA GLU A 123 40.14 -10.69 33.78
C GLU A 123 40.58 -12.08 34.26
N VAL A 124 41.25 -12.84 33.38
CA VAL A 124 41.82 -14.14 33.73
C VAL A 124 42.61 -13.92 35.00
N ALA A 125 42.16 -14.54 36.09
CA ALA A 125 42.78 -14.41 37.39
C ALA A 125 44.26 -14.72 37.19
N ALA A 126 45.12 -13.70 37.34
CA ALA A 126 46.54 -13.79 37.02
C ALA A 126 47.25 -14.92 37.80
N GLU A 127 46.60 -15.40 38.87
CA GLU A 127 46.96 -16.58 39.66
C GLU A 127 46.94 -17.91 38.87
N ASP A 128 46.07 -18.09 37.86
CA ASP A 128 46.03 -19.31 37.04
C ASP A 128 47.07 -19.30 35.91
N ALA A 129 47.50 -18.11 35.48
CA ALA A 129 48.54 -17.96 34.45
C ALA A 129 49.93 -18.35 34.98
N ASP A 130 50.21 -18.06 36.26
CA ASP A 130 51.50 -18.42 36.88
C ASP A 130 51.67 -19.94 37.02
N TYR A 131 50.60 -20.70 37.28
CA TYR A 131 50.68 -22.16 37.39
C TYR A 131 51.01 -22.82 36.04
N PHE A 132 50.43 -22.31 34.94
CA PHE A 132 50.71 -22.80 33.58
C PHE A 132 52.14 -22.48 33.10
N LEU A 133 52.73 -21.39 33.59
CA LEU A 133 54.09 -20.97 33.27
C LEU A 133 55.14 -21.69 34.12
N MET A 134 54.83 -22.09 35.35
CA MET A 134 55.73 -22.90 36.16
C MET A 134 55.84 -24.36 35.69
N GLU A 135 54.80 -24.93 35.09
CA GLU A 135 54.83 -26.33 34.63
C GLU A 135 55.57 -26.52 33.29
N ASN A 136 55.83 -25.44 32.55
CA ASN A 136 56.50 -25.47 31.24
C ASN A 136 57.95 -24.94 31.23
N PHE A 137 58.57 -24.76 32.41
CA PHE A 137 60.00 -24.43 32.53
C PHE A 137 60.72 -25.35 33.52
#